data_AF-A0A7S0QB20-F1
#
_entry.id   AF-A0A7S0QB20-F1
#
_cell.length_a   1.000
_cell.length_b   1.000
_cell.length_c   1.000
_cell.angle_alpha   90.00
_cell.angle_beta   90.00
_cell.angle_gamma   90.00
#
_symmetry.space_group_name_H-M   'P 1'
#
loop_
_entity.id
_entity.type
_entity.pdbx_description
1 polymer ?
#
loop_
_entity_poly.entity_id
_entity_poly.type
_entity_poly.pdbx_seq_one_letter_code
_entity_poly.pdbx_strand_id
1 'polypeptide(L)'
;STDLLHPPQTIEPARPSRLALARAVARAWIDVGIWLPSVSESWLQMAAEGWIVLGYVGRFFGQNEAVHYVAEERRALCGAARAEALVPPNEEMRAWGGMLHAEQIWSEYRMRKAPWVLRMIEKQVLRSEHGERTFQRLMAQLLVFPPSPHAERVDSMEALIRRCKLWCGIELRHFAAMWITDACPCPTLAANFAYSKRRFIAELVVLKPPDGGSEAQLTAPLCVGW
;
A
#
# COMPACT_ATOMS: atom_id res chain seq x y z
N SER A 1 12.41 23.77 4.75
CA SER A 1 12.04 24.06 3.33
C SER A 1 13.28 24.26 2.45
N THR A 2 14.34 24.91 2.94
CA THR A 2 15.60 25.13 2.20
C THR A 2 16.54 23.92 2.12
N ASP A 3 16.40 22.92 3.00
CA ASP A 3 17.27 21.72 3.01
C ASP A 3 17.10 20.78 1.81
N LEU A 4 16.06 20.97 0.99
CA LEU A 4 15.80 20.16 -0.21
C LEU A 4 16.38 20.77 -1.49
N LEU A 5 16.76 22.05 -1.45
CA LEU A 5 17.26 22.80 -2.60
C LEU A 5 18.78 22.83 -2.56
N HIS A 6 19.40 21.96 -3.34
CA HIS A 6 20.86 21.87 -3.42
C HIS A 6 21.36 22.53 -4.72
N PRO A 7 22.56 23.13 -4.70
CA PRO A 7 23.17 23.66 -5.91
C PRO A 7 23.46 22.51 -6.90
N PRO A 8 23.48 22.80 -8.21
CA PRO A 8 23.58 21.77 -9.25
C PRO A 8 24.90 20.97 -9.21
N GLN A 9 25.91 21.45 -8.49
CA GLN A 9 27.18 20.74 -8.32
C GLN A 9 27.14 19.66 -7.23
N THR A 10 26.12 19.62 -6.37
CA THR A 10 26.03 18.64 -5.29
C THR A 10 25.39 17.34 -5.78
N ILE A 11 26.21 16.30 -5.93
CA ILE A 11 25.76 14.98 -6.42
C ILE A 11 24.96 14.22 -5.34
N GLU A 12 25.32 14.35 -4.06
CA GLU A 12 25.01 13.32 -3.05
C GLU A 12 23.64 13.35 -2.34
N PRO A 13 22.82 14.42 -2.30
CA PRO A 13 21.44 14.28 -1.85
C PRO A 13 20.44 14.13 -3.00
N ALA A 14 20.91 13.88 -4.24
CA ALA A 14 20.03 13.92 -5.42
C ALA A 14 18.83 12.95 -5.32
N ARG A 15 19.01 11.72 -4.84
CA ARG A 15 17.89 10.77 -4.70
C ARG A 15 16.97 11.13 -3.52
N PRO A 16 17.43 11.23 -2.26
CA PRO A 16 16.54 11.55 -1.13
C PRO A 16 15.77 12.86 -1.33
N SER A 17 16.43 13.92 -1.82
CA SER A 17 15.78 15.22 -2.03
C SER A 17 14.77 15.19 -3.16
N ARG A 18 15.06 14.48 -4.27
CA ARG A 18 14.09 14.30 -5.36
C ARG A 18 12.89 13.44 -4.96
N LEU A 19 13.08 12.42 -4.11
CA LEU A 19 11.98 11.62 -3.59
C LEU A 19 11.13 12.43 -2.61
N ALA A 20 11.76 13.20 -1.71
CA ALA A 20 11.05 14.08 -0.80
C ALA A 20 10.24 15.15 -1.57
N LEU A 21 10.82 15.74 -2.61
CA LEU A 21 10.13 16.70 -3.47
C LEU A 21 8.99 16.04 -4.27
N ALA A 22 9.22 14.88 -4.88
CA ALA A 22 8.18 14.15 -5.59
C ALA A 22 7.00 13.79 -4.67
N ARG A 23 7.30 13.38 -3.42
CA ARG A 23 6.30 13.09 -2.41
C ARG A 23 5.53 14.35 -1.99
N ALA A 24 6.22 15.46 -1.74
CA ALA A 24 5.58 16.73 -1.39
C ALA A 24 4.66 17.24 -2.50
N VAL A 25 5.09 17.14 -3.77
CA VAL A 25 4.26 17.51 -4.93
C VAL A 25 3.06 16.57 -5.06
N ALA A 26 3.26 15.25 -4.93
CA ALA A 26 2.18 14.28 -4.99
C ALA A 26 1.13 14.54 -3.90
N ARG A 27 1.57 14.76 -2.66
CA ARG A 27 0.70 15.09 -1.53
C ARG A 27 -0.08 16.37 -1.77
N ALA A 28 0.58 17.46 -2.20
CA ALA A 28 -0.10 18.71 -2.52
C ALA A 28 -1.19 18.54 -3.60
N TRP A 29 -0.94 17.72 -4.62
CA TRP A 29 -1.95 17.41 -5.64
C TRP A 29 -3.11 16.59 -5.09
N ILE A 30 -2.81 15.59 -4.26
CA ILE A 30 -3.80 14.69 -3.65
C ILE A 30 -4.69 15.43 -2.65
N ASP A 31 -4.12 16.30 -1.83
CA ASP A 31 -4.85 17.04 -0.81
C ASP A 31 -5.91 17.96 -1.42
N VAL A 32 -5.63 18.51 -2.60
CA VAL A 32 -6.62 19.32 -3.34
C VAL A 32 -7.59 18.41 -4.11
N GLY A 33 -7.09 17.32 -4.71
CA GLY A 33 -7.84 16.45 -5.63
C GLY A 33 -8.80 15.45 -4.99
N ILE A 34 -8.44 14.90 -3.83
CA ILE A 34 -9.18 13.82 -3.16
C ILE A 34 -9.95 14.39 -1.98
N TRP A 35 -11.27 14.34 -2.06
CA TRP A 35 -12.15 14.71 -0.97
C TRP A 35 -12.70 13.44 -0.32
N LEU A 36 -12.39 13.28 0.96
CA LEU A 36 -12.79 12.12 1.74
C LEU A 36 -13.98 12.50 2.62
N PRO A 37 -14.95 11.58 2.83
CA PRO A 37 -16.10 11.82 3.70
C PRO A 37 -15.72 11.80 5.18
N SER A 38 -14.60 11.15 5.53
CA SER A 38 -14.09 11.04 6.89
C SER A 38 -12.56 10.99 6.89
N VAL A 39 -11.95 11.53 7.94
CA VAL A 39 -10.49 11.46 8.15
C VAL A 39 -10.01 10.02 8.38
N SER A 40 -10.91 9.11 8.78
CA SER A 40 -10.60 7.67 8.87
C SER A 40 -10.27 7.04 7.50
N GLU A 41 -10.71 7.66 6.40
CA GLU A 41 -10.44 7.22 5.02
C GLU A 41 -9.14 7.80 4.44
N SER A 42 -8.35 8.56 5.23
CA SER A 42 -7.09 9.19 4.78
C SER A 42 -6.08 8.20 4.22
N TRP A 43 -6.21 6.90 4.51
CA TRP A 43 -5.36 5.87 3.90
C TRP A 43 -5.45 5.86 2.37
N LEU A 44 -6.58 6.27 1.76
CA LEU A 44 -6.72 6.39 0.31
C LEU A 44 -5.80 7.46 -0.26
N GLN A 45 -5.65 8.59 0.44
CA GLN A 45 -4.70 9.65 0.08
C GLN A 45 -3.25 9.15 0.20
N MET A 46 -2.92 8.47 1.30
CA MET A 46 -1.60 7.86 1.51
C MET A 46 -1.27 6.82 0.42
N ALA A 47 -2.25 6.00 0.04
CA ALA A 47 -2.10 4.99 -1.00
C ALA A 47 -1.85 5.62 -2.38
N ALA A 48 -2.65 6.64 -2.73
CA ALA A 48 -2.46 7.43 -3.94
C ALA A 48 -1.07 8.09 -3.98
N GLU A 49 -0.62 8.68 -2.87
CA GLU A 49 0.68 9.34 -2.76
C GLU A 49 1.81 8.36 -3.06
N GLY A 50 1.82 7.20 -2.38
CA GLY A 50 2.85 6.21 -2.60
C GLY A 50 2.79 5.56 -3.98
N TRP A 51 1.62 5.45 -4.59
CA TRP A 51 1.48 4.96 -5.98
C TRP A 51 2.12 5.93 -6.98
N ILE A 52 1.86 7.24 -6.85
CA ILE A 52 2.48 8.27 -7.70
C ILE A 52 4.00 8.28 -7.49
N VAL A 53 4.47 8.25 -6.24
CA VAL A 53 5.91 8.25 -5.92
C VAL A 53 6.61 7.02 -6.50
N LEU A 54 6.00 5.84 -6.42
CA LEU A 54 6.55 4.63 -7.03
C LEU A 54 6.64 4.74 -8.56
N GLY A 55 5.60 5.28 -9.20
CA GLY A 55 5.60 5.56 -10.64
C GLY A 55 6.72 6.54 -11.03
N TYR A 56 6.93 7.58 -10.24
CA TYR A 56 8.04 8.52 -10.40
C TYR A 56 9.40 7.80 -10.27
N VAL A 57 9.58 6.93 -9.27
CA VAL A 57 10.83 6.18 -9.09
C VAL A 57 11.12 5.33 -10.32
N GLY A 58 10.15 4.53 -10.77
CA GLY A 58 10.31 3.65 -11.94
C GLY A 58 10.60 4.42 -13.21
N ARG A 59 9.95 5.58 -13.42
CA ARG A 59 10.12 6.40 -14.62
C ARG A 59 11.46 7.14 -14.66
N PHE A 60 11.92 7.68 -13.54
CA PHE A 60 13.06 8.62 -13.52
C PHE A 60 14.36 8.06 -12.94
N PHE A 61 14.29 6.98 -12.16
CA PHE A 61 15.48 6.27 -11.65
C PHE A 61 15.61 4.85 -12.20
N GLY A 62 14.59 4.37 -12.92
CA GLY A 62 14.59 3.07 -13.58
C GLY A 62 13.93 1.96 -12.75
N GLN A 63 13.65 0.84 -13.42
CA GLN A 63 12.85 -0.23 -12.85
C GLN A 63 13.56 -0.96 -11.69
N ASN A 64 14.88 -1.15 -11.78
CA ASN A 64 15.65 -1.77 -10.70
C ASN A 64 15.59 -0.93 -9.42
N GLU A 65 15.64 0.40 -9.56
CA GLU A 65 15.52 1.31 -8.42
C GLU A 65 14.11 1.26 -7.82
N ALA A 66 13.07 1.17 -8.64
CA ALA A 66 11.71 0.99 -8.15
C ALA A 66 11.55 -0.33 -7.37
N VAL A 67 12.17 -1.41 -7.84
CA VAL A 67 12.19 -2.69 -7.12
C VAL A 67 12.93 -2.56 -5.79
N HIS A 68 14.09 -1.88 -5.78
CA HIS A 68 14.85 -1.62 -4.57
C HIS A 68 14.06 -0.78 -3.55
N TYR A 69 13.51 0.37 -3.98
CA TYR A 69 12.66 1.25 -3.16
C TYR A 69 11.51 0.48 -2.50
N VAL A 70 10.82 -0.36 -3.28
CA VAL A 70 9.75 -1.21 -2.78
C VAL A 70 10.29 -2.21 -1.74
N ALA A 71 11.43 -2.84 -1.98
CA ALA A 71 12.04 -3.75 -1.01
C ALA A 71 12.45 -3.04 0.30
N GLU A 72 12.94 -1.81 0.22
CA GLU A 72 13.24 -0.96 1.39
C GLU A 72 11.98 -0.66 2.21
N GLU A 73 10.92 -0.20 1.56
CA GLU A 73 9.65 0.14 2.22
C GLU A 73 9.02 -1.10 2.87
N ARG A 74 9.09 -2.26 2.22
CA ARG A 74 8.65 -3.53 2.81
C ARG A 74 9.45 -3.88 4.06
N ARG A 75 10.79 -3.76 3.99
CA ARG A 75 11.66 -4.08 5.12
C ARG A 75 11.36 -3.18 6.31
N ALA A 76 11.15 -1.88 6.07
CA ALA A 76 10.76 -0.94 7.11
C ALA A 76 9.40 -1.29 7.74
N LEU A 77 8.42 -1.67 6.91
CA LEU A 77 7.09 -2.11 7.39
C LEU A 77 7.20 -3.37 8.28
N CYS A 78 7.97 -4.37 7.84
CA CYS A 78 8.19 -5.61 8.59
C CYS A 78 9.02 -5.40 9.86
N GLY A 79 9.86 -4.35 9.91
CA GLY A 79 10.69 -4.01 11.07
C GLY A 79 10.00 -3.09 12.09
N ALA A 80 8.78 -2.63 11.81
CA ALA A 80 8.06 -1.76 12.72
C ALA A 80 7.67 -2.48 14.02
N ALA A 81 7.82 -1.81 15.16
CA ALA A 81 7.55 -2.40 16.48
C ALA A 81 6.06 -2.71 16.72
N ARG A 82 5.15 -1.93 16.10
CA ARG A 82 3.71 -2.07 16.25
C ARG A 82 3.03 -1.95 14.90
N ALA A 83 2.08 -2.85 14.66
CA ALA A 83 1.20 -2.78 13.51
C ALA A 83 0.00 -1.87 13.81
N GLU A 84 -0.39 -1.09 12.80
CA GLU A 84 -1.56 -0.21 12.86
C GLU A 84 -2.55 -0.57 11.74
N ALA A 85 -3.84 -0.40 12.03
CA ALA A 85 -4.89 -0.43 11.02
C ALA A 85 -4.80 0.82 10.15
N LEU A 86 -5.12 0.69 8.86
CA LEU A 86 -5.18 1.84 7.93
C LEU A 86 -6.41 2.71 8.20
N VAL A 87 -7.55 2.09 8.47
CA VAL A 87 -8.73 2.75 9.03
C VAL A 87 -8.67 2.55 10.53
N PRO A 88 -8.42 3.60 11.33
CA PRO A 88 -8.26 3.45 12.77
C PRO A 88 -9.54 2.87 13.42
N PRO A 89 -9.43 1.88 14.31
CA PRO A 89 -10.60 1.32 14.99
C PRO A 89 -11.16 2.33 16.00
N ASN A 90 -12.45 2.21 16.30
CA ASN A 90 -13.14 3.06 17.28
C ASN A 90 -12.49 3.01 18.67
N GLU A 91 -11.87 1.89 19.04
CA GLU A 91 -11.14 1.74 20.30
C GLU A 91 -9.90 2.65 20.37
N GLU A 92 -9.16 2.75 19.27
CA GLU A 92 -8.01 3.66 19.17
C GLU A 92 -8.48 5.11 19.27
N MET A 93 -9.53 5.49 18.54
CA MET A 93 -10.10 6.84 18.63
C MET A 93 -10.55 7.19 20.04
N ARG A 94 -11.24 6.27 20.74
CA ARG A 94 -11.68 6.47 22.13
C ARG A 94 -10.49 6.64 23.09
N ALA A 95 -9.42 5.88 22.91
CA ALA A 95 -8.22 6.01 23.75
C ALA A 95 -7.58 7.40 23.68
N TRP A 96 -7.77 8.11 22.56
CA TRP A 96 -7.27 9.46 22.32
C TRP A 96 -8.31 10.57 22.51
N GLY A 97 -9.45 10.28 23.15
CA GLY A 97 -10.48 11.29 23.43
C GLY A 97 -11.53 11.47 22.33
N GLY A 98 -11.66 10.51 21.42
CA GLY A 98 -12.73 10.42 20.42
C GLY A 98 -12.32 10.83 19.00
N MET A 99 -11.19 11.53 18.84
CA MET A 99 -10.65 11.91 17.52
C MET A 99 -9.14 11.74 17.52
N LEU A 100 -8.58 11.34 16.38
CA LEU A 100 -7.14 11.25 16.18
C LEU A 100 -6.60 12.54 15.57
N HIS A 101 -5.44 12.97 16.06
CA HIS A 101 -4.67 14.05 15.45
C HIS A 101 -4.12 13.62 14.08
N ALA A 102 -3.84 14.60 13.22
CA ALA A 102 -3.32 14.36 11.87
C ALA A 102 -2.04 13.49 11.89
N GLU A 103 -1.15 13.70 12.85
CA GLU A 103 0.09 12.93 13.01
C GLU A 103 -0.15 11.45 13.36
N GLN A 104 -1.24 11.16 14.07
CA GLN A 104 -1.62 9.79 14.40
C GLN A 104 -2.22 9.10 13.17
N ILE A 105 -3.10 9.80 12.44
CA ILE A 105 -3.72 9.28 11.22
C ILE A 105 -2.66 9.05 10.13
N TRP A 106 -1.72 9.97 9.99
CA TRP A 106 -0.60 9.91 9.04
C TRP A 106 0.67 9.37 9.69
N SER A 107 0.53 8.32 10.51
CA SER A 107 1.70 7.64 11.08
C SER A 107 2.60 7.07 10.00
N GLU A 108 3.91 6.95 10.28
CA GLU A 108 4.85 6.35 9.32
C GLU A 108 4.41 4.95 8.88
N TYR A 109 3.87 4.16 9.80
CA TYR A 109 3.38 2.82 9.49
C TYR A 109 2.23 2.86 8.49
N ARG A 110 1.22 3.73 8.71
CA ARG A 110 0.08 3.88 7.80
C ARG A 110 0.49 4.40 6.43
N MET A 111 1.36 5.41 6.39
CA MET A 111 1.89 5.97 5.15
C MET A 111 2.65 4.93 4.31
N ARG A 112 3.39 4.03 4.96
CA ARG A 112 4.09 2.93 4.27
C ARG A 112 3.16 1.78 3.90
N LYS A 113 2.18 1.43 4.75
CA LYS A 113 1.24 0.31 4.54
C LYS A 113 0.24 0.58 3.41
N ALA A 114 -0.30 1.79 3.32
CA ALA A 114 -1.40 2.10 2.40
C ALA A 114 -1.04 1.88 0.91
N PRO A 115 0.13 2.30 0.41
CA PRO A 115 0.57 2.01 -0.97
C PRO A 115 0.69 0.51 -1.26
N TRP A 116 1.10 -0.29 -0.27
CA TRP A 116 1.18 -1.74 -0.40
C TRP A 116 -0.19 -2.39 -0.55
N VAL A 117 -1.17 -1.94 0.24
CA VAL A 117 -2.55 -2.41 0.12
C VAL A 117 -3.12 -2.10 -1.26
N LEU A 118 -2.94 -0.87 -1.75
CA LEU A 118 -3.38 -0.51 -3.10
C LEU A 118 -2.67 -1.35 -4.18
N ARG A 119 -1.37 -1.63 -4.04
CA ARG A 119 -0.64 -2.49 -4.98
C ARG A 119 -1.10 -3.95 -4.94
N MET A 120 -1.51 -4.46 -3.78
CA MET A 120 -2.10 -5.80 -3.68
C MET A 120 -3.45 -5.84 -4.39
N ILE A 121 -4.28 -4.80 -4.25
CA ILE A 121 -5.54 -4.65 -4.98
C ILE A 121 -5.28 -4.55 -6.48
N GLU A 122 -4.33 -3.70 -6.91
CA GLU A 122 -3.91 -3.55 -8.31
C GLU A 122 -3.55 -4.91 -8.92
N LYS A 123 -2.70 -5.70 -8.26
CA LYS A 123 -2.33 -7.04 -8.74
C LYS A 123 -3.52 -8.00 -8.87
N GLN A 124 -4.51 -7.91 -7.99
CA GLN A 124 -5.72 -8.73 -8.10
C GLN A 124 -6.60 -8.26 -9.26
N VAL A 125 -6.79 -6.94 -9.40
CA VAL A 125 -7.55 -6.32 -10.49
C VAL A 125 -6.94 -6.64 -11.85
N LEU A 126 -5.61 -6.54 -11.98
CA LEU A 126 -4.87 -6.83 -13.23
C LEU A 126 -4.99 -8.28 -13.70
N ARG A 127 -5.42 -9.22 -12.84
CA ARG A 127 -5.68 -10.61 -13.24
C ARG A 127 -7.05 -10.83 -13.88
N SER A 128 -7.94 -9.83 -13.84
CA SER A 128 -9.25 -9.89 -14.48
C SER A 128 -9.16 -9.59 -15.98
N GLU A 129 -10.16 -10.02 -16.75
CA GLU A 129 -10.21 -9.94 -18.23
C GLU A 129 -10.04 -8.52 -18.80
N HIS A 130 -10.31 -7.48 -18.00
CA HIS A 130 -10.12 -6.06 -18.35
C HIS A 130 -9.36 -5.28 -17.26
N GLY A 131 -8.49 -5.96 -16.51
CA GLY A 131 -7.86 -5.43 -15.30
C GLY A 131 -7.17 -4.08 -15.46
N GLU A 132 -6.40 -3.88 -16.54
CA GLU A 132 -5.67 -2.63 -16.75
C GLU A 132 -6.62 -1.42 -16.94
N ARG A 133 -7.62 -1.55 -17.81
CA ARG A 133 -8.62 -0.48 -18.04
C ARG A 133 -9.42 -0.21 -16.76
N THR A 134 -9.78 -1.26 -16.04
CA THR A 134 -10.53 -1.12 -14.79
C THR A 134 -9.70 -0.43 -13.71
N PHE A 135 -8.43 -0.78 -13.58
CA PHE A 135 -7.54 -0.13 -12.63
C PHE A 135 -7.30 1.34 -13.00
N GLN A 136 -7.06 1.65 -14.27
CA GLN A 136 -6.98 3.04 -14.74
C GLN A 136 -8.25 3.84 -14.41
N ARG A 137 -9.44 3.22 -14.57
CA ARG A 137 -10.71 3.83 -14.21
C ARG A 137 -10.85 4.05 -12.70
N LEU A 138 -10.43 3.10 -11.87
CA LEU A 138 -10.40 3.24 -10.40
C LEU A 138 -9.50 4.40 -9.98
N MET A 139 -8.28 4.46 -10.53
CA MET A 139 -7.34 5.54 -10.26
C MET A 139 -7.86 6.89 -10.75
N ALA A 140 -8.57 6.94 -11.88
CA ALA A 140 -9.22 8.16 -12.34
C ALA A 140 -10.31 8.64 -11.38
N GLN A 141 -11.17 7.74 -10.87
CA GLN A 141 -12.20 8.11 -9.89
C GLN A 141 -11.64 8.52 -8.52
N LEU A 142 -10.43 8.07 -8.19
CA LEU A 142 -9.71 8.45 -6.98
C LEU A 142 -9.02 9.81 -7.17
N LEU A 143 -8.17 9.95 -8.19
CA LEU A 143 -7.21 11.05 -8.36
C LEU A 143 -7.75 12.26 -9.12
N VAL A 144 -8.70 12.07 -10.04
CA VAL A 144 -9.13 13.15 -10.95
C VAL A 144 -10.26 13.94 -10.31
N PHE A 145 -10.18 15.27 -10.43
CA PHE A 145 -11.25 16.16 -9.99
C PHE A 145 -12.55 15.83 -10.73
N PRO A 146 -13.65 15.64 -10.00
CA PRO A 146 -14.92 15.29 -10.58
C PRO A 146 -15.45 16.51 -11.36
N PRO A 147 -16.01 16.31 -12.56
CA PRO A 147 -16.61 17.40 -13.32
C PRO A 147 -17.92 17.91 -12.70
N SER A 148 -18.49 17.17 -11.74
CA SER A 148 -19.76 17.47 -11.07
C SER A 148 -19.71 17.00 -9.61
N PRO A 149 -20.34 17.71 -8.66
CA PRO A 149 -20.44 17.29 -7.26
C PRO A 149 -21.18 15.96 -7.07
N HIS A 150 -21.96 15.51 -8.07
CA HIS A 150 -22.67 14.22 -8.03
C HIS A 150 -21.96 13.12 -8.81
N ALA A 151 -20.75 13.37 -9.33
CA ALA A 151 -20.00 12.35 -10.03
C ALA A 151 -19.61 11.20 -9.09
N GLU A 152 -19.68 9.98 -9.59
CA GLU A 152 -19.26 8.81 -8.84
C GLU A 152 -17.76 8.83 -8.54
N ARG A 153 -17.37 8.71 -7.27
CA ARG A 153 -15.98 8.69 -6.82
C ARG A 153 -15.64 7.44 -6.01
N VAL A 154 -14.33 7.22 -5.87
CA VAL A 154 -13.77 6.31 -4.87
C VAL A 154 -13.20 7.18 -3.76
N ASP A 155 -14.00 7.43 -2.73
CA ASP A 155 -13.71 8.33 -1.62
C ASP A 155 -13.64 7.61 -0.27
N SER A 156 -13.94 6.31 -0.26
CA SER A 156 -14.01 5.46 0.93
C SER A 156 -13.63 4.03 0.59
N MET A 157 -13.19 3.28 1.60
CA MET A 157 -12.95 1.84 1.49
C MET A 157 -14.16 1.10 0.92
N GLU A 158 -15.36 1.42 1.40
CA GLU A 158 -16.60 0.78 0.92
C GLU A 158 -16.88 1.08 -0.55
N ALA A 159 -16.65 2.32 -0.99
CA ALA A 159 -16.77 2.68 -2.40
C ALA A 159 -15.76 1.90 -3.27
N LEU A 160 -14.50 1.80 -2.83
CA LEU A 160 -13.48 1.03 -3.54
C LEU A 160 -13.88 -0.45 -3.67
N ILE A 161 -14.26 -1.10 -2.56
CA ILE A 161 -14.65 -2.52 -2.55
C ILE A 161 -15.84 -2.75 -3.48
N ARG A 162 -16.85 -1.87 -3.42
CA ARG A 162 -18.04 -1.95 -4.27
C ARG A 162 -17.68 -1.82 -5.76
N ARG A 163 -16.77 -0.92 -6.14
CA ARG A 163 -16.32 -0.76 -7.53
C ARG A 163 -15.51 -1.97 -8.01
N CYS A 164 -14.60 -2.48 -7.18
CA CYS A 164 -13.84 -3.71 -7.50
C CYS A 164 -14.76 -4.92 -7.70
N LYS A 165 -15.81 -5.07 -6.88
CA LYS A 165 -16.82 -6.12 -7.06
C LYS A 165 -17.61 -5.93 -8.34
N LEU A 166 -18.08 -4.71 -8.61
CA LEU A 166 -18.92 -4.41 -9.77
C LEU A 166 -18.17 -4.57 -11.10
N TRP A 167 -16.93 -4.11 -11.17
CA TRP A 167 -16.19 -4.05 -12.44
C TRP A 167 -15.26 -5.25 -12.68
N CYS A 168 -14.79 -5.91 -11.61
CA CYS A 168 -13.86 -7.05 -11.72
C CYS A 168 -14.41 -8.35 -11.14
N GLY A 169 -15.56 -8.34 -10.46
CA GLY A 169 -16.07 -9.50 -9.73
C GLY A 169 -15.22 -9.89 -8.51
N ILE A 170 -14.31 -9.04 -8.04
CA ILE A 170 -13.38 -9.35 -6.95
C ILE A 170 -14.02 -9.01 -5.60
N GLU A 171 -14.14 -10.02 -4.72
CA GLU A 171 -14.64 -9.82 -3.36
C GLU A 171 -13.51 -9.42 -2.42
N LEU A 172 -13.45 -8.13 -2.06
CA LEU A 172 -12.39 -7.58 -1.21
C LEU A 172 -12.77 -7.46 0.28
N ARG A 173 -13.95 -7.93 0.72
CA ARG A 173 -14.39 -7.75 2.12
C ARG A 173 -13.45 -8.39 3.14
N HIS A 174 -13.09 -9.66 2.94
CA HIS A 174 -12.16 -10.35 3.83
C HIS A 174 -10.74 -9.77 3.74
N PHE A 175 -10.32 -9.38 2.53
CA PHE A 175 -9.05 -8.69 2.31
C PHE A 175 -9.00 -7.35 3.08
N ALA A 176 -10.06 -6.55 3.02
CA ALA A 176 -10.16 -5.28 3.70
C ALA A 176 -10.16 -5.44 5.22
N ALA A 177 -10.81 -6.49 5.75
CA ALA A 177 -10.72 -6.81 7.17
C ALA A 177 -9.26 -6.97 7.61
N MET A 178 -8.54 -7.89 6.95
CA MET A 178 -7.16 -8.24 7.30
C MET A 178 -6.15 -7.11 7.09
N TRP A 179 -6.28 -6.35 5.99
CA TRP A 179 -5.24 -5.40 5.57
C TRP A 179 -5.57 -3.94 5.87
N ILE A 180 -6.85 -3.57 5.99
CA ILE A 180 -7.28 -2.19 6.15
C ILE A 180 -7.78 -1.92 7.57
N THR A 181 -8.74 -2.70 8.07
CA THR A 181 -9.37 -2.43 9.37
C THR A 181 -8.65 -3.07 10.55
N ASP A 182 -8.04 -4.23 10.33
CA ASP A 182 -7.36 -4.94 11.41
C ASP A 182 -5.90 -4.48 11.50
N ALA A 183 -5.43 -4.32 12.74
CA ALA A 183 -4.03 -4.02 13.04
C ALA A 183 -3.18 -5.29 12.99
N CYS A 184 -3.23 -6.03 11.87
CA CYS A 184 -2.46 -7.25 11.70
C CYS A 184 -0.98 -6.93 11.43
N PRO A 185 -0.05 -7.64 12.11
CA PRO A 185 1.38 -7.55 11.81
C PRO A 185 1.69 -8.11 10.42
N CYS A 186 2.87 -7.76 9.91
CA CYS A 186 3.34 -8.30 8.63
C CYS A 186 3.41 -9.83 8.71
N PRO A 187 2.72 -10.56 7.82
CA PRO A 187 2.76 -12.01 7.85
C PRO A 187 4.17 -12.50 7.55
N THR A 188 4.64 -13.45 8.36
CA THR A 188 5.94 -14.07 8.20
C THR A 188 5.76 -15.51 7.74
N LEU A 189 6.41 -15.85 6.63
CA LEU A 189 6.45 -17.21 6.11
C LEU A 189 7.79 -17.84 6.50
N ALA A 190 7.75 -18.90 7.29
CA ALA A 190 8.91 -19.74 7.52
C ALA A 190 8.80 -20.97 6.60
N ALA A 191 9.89 -21.31 5.91
CA ALA A 191 9.93 -22.49 5.07
C ALA A 191 11.32 -23.14 5.12
N ASN A 192 11.34 -24.47 5.11
CA ASN A 192 12.54 -25.28 4.97
C ASN A 192 12.67 -25.81 3.55
N PHE A 193 13.91 -25.95 3.08
CA PHE A 193 14.23 -26.47 1.76
C PHE A 193 15.18 -27.66 1.88
N ALA A 194 14.91 -28.74 1.15
CA ALA A 194 15.79 -29.89 1.02
C ALA A 194 15.92 -30.30 -0.44
N TYR A 195 17.14 -30.62 -0.89
CA TYR A 195 17.37 -31.11 -2.25
C TYR A 195 18.04 -32.48 -2.22
N SER A 196 17.37 -33.48 -2.79
CA SER A 196 17.89 -34.84 -2.93
C SER A 196 18.53 -35.01 -4.30
N LYS A 197 19.87 -34.95 -4.37
CA LYS A 197 20.63 -35.20 -5.61
C LYS A 197 20.32 -36.57 -6.22
N ARG A 198 20.17 -37.60 -5.39
CA ARG A 198 19.90 -38.98 -5.85
C ARG A 198 18.54 -39.12 -6.52
N ARG A 199 17.53 -38.41 -6.00
CA ARG A 199 16.17 -38.43 -6.55
C ARG A 199 15.93 -37.32 -7.56
N PHE A 200 16.84 -36.35 -7.64
CA PHE A 200 16.67 -35.11 -8.40
C PHE A 200 15.38 -34.35 -8.00
N ILE A 201 15.05 -34.35 -6.69
CA ILE A 201 13.84 -33.71 -6.14
C ILE A 201 14.24 -32.59 -5.19
N ALA A 202 13.60 -31.43 -5.35
CA ALA A 202 13.61 -30.34 -4.39
C ALA A 202 12.29 -30.36 -3.59
N GLU A 203 12.41 -30.35 -2.27
CA GLU A 203 11.31 -30.35 -1.31
C GLU A 203 11.29 -28.98 -0.60
N LEU A 204 10.13 -28.33 -0.61
CA LEU A 204 9.88 -27.09 0.12
C LEU A 204 8.78 -27.36 1.14
N VAL A 205 9.07 -27.14 2.42
CA VAL A 205 8.13 -27.34 3.52
C VAL A 205 7.84 -25.99 4.14
N VAL A 206 6.60 -25.52 4.01
CA VAL A 206 6.15 -24.31 4.73
C VAL A 206 5.86 -24.69 6.18
N LEU A 207 6.54 -24.02 7.11
CA LEU A 207 6.41 -24.24 8.54
C LEU A 207 5.25 -23.43 9.09
N LYS A 208 4.57 -23.99 10.09
CA LYS A 208 3.64 -23.20 10.92
C LYS A 208 4.43 -22.15 11.71
N PRO A 209 3.87 -20.94 11.89
CA PRO A 209 4.46 -19.97 12.81
C PRO A 209 4.52 -20.56 14.23
N PRO A 210 5.53 -20.21 15.05
CA PRO A 210 5.59 -20.67 16.43
C PRO A 210 4.36 -20.21 17.23
N ASP A 211 3.92 -21.05 18.17
CA ASP A 211 2.70 -20.86 18.96
C ASP A 211 2.65 -19.47 19.60
N GLY A 212 1.71 -18.63 19.15
CA GLY A 212 1.54 -17.24 19.61
C GLY A 212 1.36 -16.21 18.48
N GLY A 213 1.67 -16.57 17.24
CA GLY A 213 1.29 -15.77 16.07
C GLY A 213 -0.20 -15.97 15.75
N SER A 214 -0.97 -14.88 15.61
CA SER A 214 -2.32 -14.96 15.04
C SER A 214 -2.26 -15.69 13.70
N GLU A 215 -2.94 -16.85 13.59
CA GLU A 215 -2.94 -17.68 12.38
C GLU A 215 -3.77 -16.96 11.30
N ALA A 216 -3.14 -15.99 10.61
CA ALA A 216 -3.76 -15.32 9.47
C ALA A 216 -3.65 -16.24 8.25
N GLN A 217 -4.75 -16.85 7.84
CA GLN A 217 -4.80 -17.65 6.62
C GLN A 217 -4.71 -16.72 5.41
N LEU A 218 -3.53 -16.66 4.78
CA LEU A 218 -3.30 -15.86 3.59
C LEU A 218 -3.60 -16.67 2.33
N THR A 219 -4.59 -16.22 1.56
CA THR A 219 -4.84 -16.76 0.22
C THR A 219 -4.07 -15.92 -0.81
N ALA A 220 -2.78 -16.21 -0.99
CA ALA A 220 -1.95 -15.56 -2.01
C ALA A 220 -1.10 -16.60 -2.75
N PRO A 221 -0.92 -16.47 -4.08
CA PRO A 221 -0.02 -17.36 -4.82
C PRO A 221 1.42 -17.11 -4.37
N LEU A 222 2.08 -18.18 -3.89
CA LEU A 222 3.50 -18.20 -3.62
C LEU A 222 4.24 -18.42 -4.94
N CYS A 223 4.99 -17.43 -5.41
CA CYS A 223 5.85 -17.58 -6.58
C CYS A 223 7.26 -18.00 -6.14
N VAL A 224 7.69 -19.18 -6.54
CA VAL A 224 9.08 -19.65 -6.39
C VAL A 224 9.72 -19.57 -7.77
N GLY A 225 10.69 -18.66 -7.93
CA GLY A 225 11.45 -18.47 -9.17
C GLY A 225 12.91 -18.84 -8.98
N TRP A 226 13.53 -19.37 -10.03
CA TRP A 226 14.96 -19.62 -10.15
C TRP A 226 15.57 -18.60 -11.10
#